data_AF-A0A7V9MTH1-F1
#
_entry.id   AF-A0A7V9MTH1-F1
#
_cell.length_a   1.000
_cell.length_b   1.000
_cell.length_c   1.000
_cell.angle_alpha   90.00
_cell.angle_beta   90.00
_cell.angle_gamma   90.00
#
_symmetry.space_group_name_H-M   'P 1'
#
loop_
_entity.id
_entity.type
_entity.pdbx_description
1 polymer ?
#
loop_
_entity_poly.entity_id
_entity_poly.type
_entity_poly.pdbx_seq_one_letter_code
_entity_poly.pdbx_strand_id
1 'polypeptide(L)'
;MLVLLALPVLASAGQVAALSLSRAQSLKIGRKVWQNECNGSVAGLTSWNSGENFASLGIGHFIWYHRDARGPFEESFPPLVNFISARGAKLPEFLLAGRQLGCPWRSR
;
A
#
# COMPACT_ATOMS: atom_id res chain seq x y z
N MET A 1 12.77 -7.77 49.44
CA MET A 1 12.50 -7.18 48.10
C MET A 1 13.63 -7.59 47.18
N LEU A 2 13.33 -8.41 46.17
CA LEU A 2 14.29 -8.91 45.18
C LEU A 2 14.60 -7.78 44.18
N VAL A 3 15.86 -7.37 44.05
CA VAL A 3 16.28 -6.40 43.02
C VAL A 3 16.52 -7.16 41.73
N LEU A 4 15.58 -7.06 40.78
CA LEU A 4 15.74 -7.56 39.41
C LEU A 4 16.68 -6.61 38.65
N LEU A 5 17.91 -7.04 38.42
CA LEU A 5 18.84 -6.42 37.49
C LEU A 5 18.37 -6.69 36.05
N ALA A 6 17.76 -5.68 35.42
CA ALA A 6 17.46 -5.73 33.99
C ALA A 6 18.76 -5.57 33.20
N LEU A 7 19.23 -6.65 32.57
CA LEU A 7 20.31 -6.61 31.59
C LEU A 7 19.81 -5.87 30.33
N PRO A 8 20.51 -4.84 29.83
CA PRO A 8 20.12 -4.20 28.59
C PRO A 8 20.44 -5.15 27.42
N VAL A 9 19.40 -5.61 26.73
CA VAL A 9 19.55 -6.26 25.43
C VAL A 9 19.99 -5.18 24.45
N LEU A 10 21.27 -5.22 24.04
CA LEU A 10 21.76 -4.42 22.93
C LEU A 10 21.15 -4.98 21.64
N ALA A 11 20.03 -4.40 21.21
CA ALA A 11 19.49 -4.64 19.87
C ALA A 11 20.49 -4.09 18.85
N SER A 12 21.21 -4.99 18.17
CA SER A 12 22.02 -4.62 17.02
C SER A 12 21.07 -4.26 15.88
N ALA A 13 20.90 -2.97 15.63
CA ALA A 13 20.25 -2.47 14.43
C ALA A 13 21.19 -2.77 13.25
N GLY A 14 21.04 -3.96 12.65
CA GLY A 14 21.74 -4.30 11.42
C GLY A 14 21.43 -3.25 10.37
N GLN A 15 22.44 -2.50 9.92
CA GLN A 15 22.31 -1.63 8.76
C GLN A 15 22.03 -2.53 7.56
N VAL A 16 20.77 -2.60 7.15
CA VAL A 16 20.40 -3.18 5.86
C VAL A 16 20.96 -2.24 4.81
N ALA A 17 22.08 -2.62 4.18
CA ALA A 17 22.63 -1.89 3.06
C ALA A 17 21.53 -1.71 2.00
N ALA A 18 21.34 -0.47 1.53
CA ALA A 18 20.34 -0.18 0.51
C ALA A 18 20.67 -0.99 -0.75
N LEU A 19 19.76 -1.89 -1.13
CA LEU A 19 19.92 -2.72 -2.32
C LEU A 19 19.87 -1.82 -3.57
N SER A 20 21.00 -1.67 -4.26
CA SER A 20 21.05 -0.96 -5.53
C SER A 20 20.70 -1.92 -6.67
N LEU A 21 19.59 -1.64 -7.36
CA LEU A 21 19.12 -2.43 -8.49
C LEU A 21 19.35 -1.67 -9.80
N SER A 22 19.94 -2.35 -10.78
CA SER A 22 19.91 -1.85 -12.16
C SER A 22 18.47 -1.78 -12.67
N ARG A 23 18.23 -0.90 -13.65
CA ARG A 23 16.92 -0.78 -14.31
C ARG A 23 16.40 -2.12 -14.85
N ALA A 24 17.28 -2.95 -15.41
CA ALA A 24 16.92 -4.27 -15.93
C ALA A 24 16.46 -5.23 -14.82
N GLN A 25 17.15 -5.23 -13.67
CA GLN A 25 16.75 -6.01 -12.50
C GLN A 25 15.40 -5.53 -11.95
N SER A 26 15.22 -4.22 -11.79
CA SER A 26 13.95 -3.65 -11.32
C SER A 26 12.79 -4.01 -12.24
N LEU A 27 12.99 -3.96 -13.56
CA LEU A 27 11.96 -4.34 -14.53
C LEU A 27 11.62 -5.84 -14.44
N LYS A 28 12.64 -6.70 -14.30
CA LYS A 28 12.44 -8.15 -14.15
C LYS A 28 11.67 -8.49 -12.87
N ILE A 29 11.98 -7.82 -11.76
CA ILE A 29 11.27 -7.97 -10.50
C ILE A 29 9.84 -7.48 -10.65
N GLY A 30 9.63 -6.26 -11.17
CA GLY A 30 8.31 -5.68 -11.37
C GLY A 30 7.39 -6.56 -12.22
N ARG A 31 7.90 -7.18 -13.30
CA ARG A 31 7.13 -8.14 -14.12
C ARG A 31 6.71 -9.38 -13.34
N LYS A 32 7.57 -9.90 -12.46
CA LYS A 32 7.23 -11.05 -11.61
C LYS A 32 6.15 -10.70 -10.59
N VAL A 33 6.26 -9.54 -9.94
CA VAL A 33 5.22 -9.06 -9.03
C VAL A 33 3.91 -8.88 -9.79
N TRP A 34 3.94 -8.26 -10.98
CA TRP A 34 2.73 -8.05 -11.77
C TRP A 34 2.09 -9.37 -12.23
N GLN A 35 2.89 -10.36 -12.58
CA GLN A 35 2.39 -11.70 -12.89
C GLN A 35 1.70 -12.35 -11.69
N ASN A 36 2.29 -12.23 -10.50
CA ASN A 36 1.76 -12.87 -9.29
C ASN A 36 0.52 -12.16 -8.76
N GLU A 37 0.50 -10.82 -8.76
CA GLU A 37 -0.56 -10.02 -8.12
C GLU A 37 -1.72 -9.69 -9.06
N CYS A 38 -1.46 -9.64 -10.38
CA CYS A 38 -2.44 -9.18 -11.37
C CYS A 38 -2.63 -10.18 -12.52
N ASN A 39 -2.09 -11.40 -12.39
CA ASN A 39 -2.03 -12.40 -13.46
C ASN A 39 -1.41 -11.88 -14.77
N GLY A 40 -0.53 -10.86 -14.69
CA GLY A 40 0.07 -10.23 -15.87
C GLY A 40 -0.95 -9.47 -16.74
N SER A 41 -2.08 -9.06 -16.17
CA SER A 41 -3.13 -8.32 -16.87
C SER A 41 -3.20 -6.86 -16.43
N VAL A 42 -3.56 -5.98 -17.37
CA VAL A 42 -3.81 -4.56 -17.05
C VAL A 42 -5.05 -4.42 -16.18
N ALA A 43 -6.10 -5.20 -16.45
CA ALA A 43 -7.33 -5.22 -15.66
C ALA A 43 -7.08 -5.63 -14.19
N GLY A 44 -6.06 -6.45 -13.91
CA GLY A 44 -5.70 -6.82 -12.54
C GLY A 44 -4.98 -5.72 -11.75
N LEU A 45 -4.55 -4.62 -12.38
CA LEU A 45 -3.90 -3.49 -11.67
C LEU A 45 -4.92 -2.64 -10.92
N THR A 46 -6.18 -2.67 -11.33
CA THR A 46 -7.29 -1.94 -10.70
C THR A 46 -8.54 -2.78 -10.86
N SER A 47 -9.05 -3.34 -9.77
CA SER A 47 -10.21 -4.22 -9.79
C SER A 47 -11.24 -3.79 -8.77
N TRP A 48 -12.49 -4.13 -9.05
CA TRP A 48 -13.58 -4.03 -8.10
C TRP A 48 -14.44 -5.28 -8.31
N ASN A 49 -14.25 -6.28 -7.45
CA ASN A 49 -14.87 -7.58 -7.68
C ASN A 49 -16.36 -7.53 -7.39
N SER A 50 -17.10 -8.42 -8.05
CA SER A 50 -18.54 -8.56 -7.80
C SER A 50 -18.78 -8.93 -6.34
N GLY A 51 -19.63 -8.14 -5.66
CA GLY A 51 -19.97 -8.35 -4.25
C GLY A 51 -19.08 -7.58 -3.26
N GLU A 52 -18.01 -6.92 -3.71
CA GLU A 52 -17.22 -6.02 -2.88
C GLU A 52 -17.84 -4.63 -2.83
N ASN A 53 -17.72 -3.96 -1.68
CA ASN A 53 -18.15 -2.57 -1.46
C ASN A 53 -16.97 -1.59 -1.48
N PHE A 54 -15.85 -1.98 -2.10
CA PHE A 54 -14.63 -1.20 -2.21
C PHE A 54 -13.94 -1.50 -3.53
N ALA A 55 -13.12 -0.55 -4.01
CA ALA A 55 -12.18 -0.80 -5.08
C ALA A 55 -10.87 -1.37 -4.49
N SER A 56 -10.28 -2.34 -5.19
CA SER A 56 -8.91 -2.82 -4.96
C SER A 56 -7.97 -2.20 -5.98
N LEU A 57 -7.04 -1.38 -5.50
CA LEU A 57 -6.23 -0.51 -6.34
C LEU A 57 -4.75 -0.85 -6.27
N GLY A 58 -4.12 -0.87 -7.44
CA GLY A 58 -2.70 -1.07 -7.59
C GLY A 58 -2.25 -2.51 -7.37
N ILE A 59 -0.97 -2.75 -7.62
CA ILE A 59 -0.30 -4.04 -7.48
C ILE A 59 -0.26 -4.57 -6.03
N GLY A 60 -0.59 -3.74 -5.04
CA GLY A 60 -0.60 -4.08 -3.63
C GLY A 60 -1.98 -4.35 -3.05
N HIS A 61 -3.03 -4.42 -3.88
CA HIS A 61 -4.42 -4.62 -3.47
C HIS A 61 -4.88 -3.60 -2.42
N PHE A 62 -4.63 -2.31 -2.69
CA PHE A 62 -4.99 -1.26 -1.75
C PHE A 62 -6.50 -1.03 -1.74
N ILE A 63 -7.12 -1.23 -0.59
CA ILE A 63 -8.57 -1.15 -0.42
C ILE A 63 -8.96 0.32 -0.25
N TRP A 64 -9.95 0.77 -1.02
CA TRP A 64 -10.56 2.09 -0.90
C TRP A 64 -12.07 1.97 -0.78
N TYR A 65 -12.60 2.23 0.42
CA TYR A 65 -14.04 2.28 0.65
C TYR A 65 -14.61 3.64 0.25
N HIS A 66 -15.91 3.69 -0.01
CA HIS A 66 -16.61 4.96 -0.09
C HIS A 66 -16.55 5.72 1.23
N ARG A 67 -16.75 7.04 1.17
CA ARG A 67 -16.72 7.96 2.34
C ARG A 67 -17.54 7.42 3.51
N ASP A 68 -18.75 6.98 3.19
CA ASP A 68 -19.76 6.56 4.17
C ASP A 68 -19.89 5.03 4.28
N ALA A 69 -19.03 4.28 3.59
CA ALA A 69 -19.01 2.82 3.65
C ALA A 69 -17.83 2.33 4.48
N ARG A 70 -18.06 1.27 5.25
CA ARG A 70 -17.00 0.51 5.91
C ARG A 70 -17.25 -0.97 5.63
N GLY A 71 -16.19 -1.75 5.70
CA GLY A 71 -16.26 -3.19 5.55
C GLY A 71 -15.35 -3.87 6.56
N PRO A 72 -15.31 -5.21 6.51
CA PRO A 72 -14.56 -6.02 7.47
C PRO A 72 -13.04 -5.92 7.25
N PHE A 73 -12.58 -5.42 6.10
CA PHE A 73 -11.16 -5.32 5.76
C PHE A 73 -10.58 -3.94 6.09
N GLU A 74 -9.28 -3.91 6.38
CA GLU A 74 -8.54 -2.68 6.62
C GLU A 74 -8.45 -1.82 5.35
N GLU A 75 -8.78 -0.53 5.49
CA GLU A 75 -8.67 0.43 4.40
C GLU A 75 -7.22 0.92 4.24
N SER A 76 -6.56 0.54 3.16
CA SER A 76 -5.12 0.75 2.98
C SER A 76 -4.75 1.78 1.91
N PHE A 77 -5.68 2.18 1.03
CA PHE A 77 -5.40 3.16 -0.02
C PHE A 77 -5.16 4.59 0.51
N PRO A 78 -6.00 5.19 1.38
CA PRO A 78 -5.72 6.51 1.93
C PRO A 78 -4.38 6.60 2.72
N PRO A 79 -4.01 5.61 3.55
CA PRO A 79 -2.67 5.56 4.15
C PRO A 79 -1.52 5.57 3.12
N LEU A 80 -1.66 4.84 2.01
CA LEU A 80 -0.67 4.86 0.91
C LEU A 80 -0.54 6.26 0.30
N VAL A 81 -1.67 6.91 0.00
CA VAL A 81 -1.68 8.26 -0.58
C VAL A 81 -0.95 9.24 0.35
N ASN A 82 -1.22 9.18 1.65
CA ASN A 82 -0.54 10.01 2.64
C ASN A 82 0.96 9.75 2.67
N PHE A 83 1.37 8.47 2.64
CA PHE A 83 2.79 8.09 2.62
C PHE A 83 3.52 8.62 1.37
N ILE A 84 2.90 8.48 0.20
CA ILE A 84 3.44 8.97 -1.08
C ILE A 84 3.54 10.49 -1.05
N SER A 85 2.49 11.18 -0.59
CA SER A 85 2.47 12.63 -0.44
C SER A 85 3.57 13.14 0.49
N ALA A 86 3.76 12.48 1.64
CA ALA A 86 4.78 12.84 2.62
C ALA A 86 6.21 12.69 2.09
N ARG A 87 6.41 11.94 1.01
CA ARG A 87 7.71 11.77 0.31
C ARG A 87 7.91 12.73 -0.86
N GLY A 88 7.02 13.71 -1.04
CA GLY A 88 7.16 14.77 -2.04
C GLY A 88 6.79 14.35 -3.46
N ALA A 89 6.12 13.22 -3.65
CA ALA A 89 5.60 12.85 -4.96
C ALA A 89 4.45 13.78 -5.36
N LYS A 90 4.42 14.18 -6.63
CA LYS A 90 3.31 14.96 -7.18
C LYS A 90 2.11 14.04 -7.38
N LEU A 91 1.06 14.26 -6.59
CA LEU A 91 -0.20 13.53 -6.68
C LEU A 91 -1.24 14.36 -7.43
N PRO A 92 -2.16 13.73 -8.18
CA PRO A 92 -3.36 14.38 -8.68
C PRO A 92 -4.12 15.11 -7.57
N GLU A 93 -4.66 16.29 -7.88
CA GLU A 93 -5.32 17.15 -6.89
C GLU A 93 -6.46 16.44 -6.14
N PHE A 94 -7.22 15.60 -6.84
CA PHE A 94 -8.32 14.86 -6.22
C PHE A 94 -7.85 13.91 -5.11
N LEU A 95 -6.59 13.48 -5.06
CA LEU A 95 -6.06 12.63 -3.98
C LEU A 95 -5.60 13.42 -2.75
N LEU A 96 -5.49 14.76 -2.83
CA LEU A 96 -4.87 15.58 -1.79
C LEU A 96 -5.77 15.86 -0.58
N ALA A 97 -7.06 15.54 -0.62
CA ALA A 97 -7.95 15.75 0.53
C ALA A 97 -7.76 14.71 1.67
N GLY A 98 -6.80 13.78 1.53
CA GLY A 98 -6.41 12.82 2.57
C GLY A 98 -7.51 11.78 2.89
N ARG A 99 -7.58 11.33 4.16
CA ARG A 99 -8.57 10.33 4.65
C ARG A 99 -10.03 10.75 4.43
N GLN A 100 -10.29 12.03 4.18
CA GLN A 100 -11.63 12.53 3.88
C GLN A 100 -12.06 12.22 2.45
N LEU A 101 -11.16 11.75 1.59
CA LEU A 101 -11.50 11.26 0.27
C LEU A 101 -11.80 9.76 0.36
N GLY A 102 -13.08 9.42 0.48
CA GLY A 102 -13.53 8.08 0.14
C GLY A 102 -13.44 7.85 -1.37
N CYS A 103 -13.46 6.59 -1.77
CA CYS A 103 -13.54 6.15 -3.16
C CYS A 103 -14.63 6.97 -3.91
N PRO A 104 -14.27 7.72 -4.96
CA PRO A 104 -15.19 8.67 -5.61
C PRO A 104 -16.20 7.98 -6.54
N TRP A 105 -15.86 6.79 -7.03
CA TRP A 105 -16.76 5.97 -7.83
C TRP A 105 -17.89 5.46 -6.93
N ARG A 106 -19.10 5.29 -7.48
CA ARG A 106 -20.30 4.84 -6.72
C ARG A 106 -20.58 3.34 -6.86
N SER A 107 -20.05 2.73 -7.91
CA SER A 107 -20.12 1.30 -8.22
C SER A 107 -18.92 0.93 -9.11
N ARG A 108 -18.68 -0.38 -9.26
CA ARG A 108 -17.75 -0.90 -10.27
C ARG A 108 -18.07 -0.38 -11.68
#